data_AF-A0A2I1XDC0-F1
#
_entry.id   AF-A0A2I1XDC0-F1
#
_cell.length_a   1.000
_cell.length_b   1.000
_cell.length_c   1.000
_cell.angle_alpha   90.00
_cell.angle_beta   90.00
_cell.angle_gamma   90.00
#
_symmetry.space_group_name_H-M   'P 1'
#
loop_
_entity.id
_entity.type
_entity.pdbx_description
1 polymer ?
#
loop_
_entity_poly.entity_id
_entity_poly.type
_entity_poly.pdbx_seq_one_letter_code
_entity_poly.pdbx_strand_id
1 'polypeptide(L)'
;MKQIISVVLLGLSLTGCRLMGWYQCESLSGWCKPKKPAAIDFWEIKGEPPPSIEDFRGTRFADGSYSVDDNAYRTAANDYFMRKIKKFEACGLAWHTRDKRPLAETFKQEGLDCLEKQGLYRTSLPESVRW
;
A
#
# COMPACT_ATOMS: atom_id res chain seq x y z
N MET A 1 29.24 -32.30 -15.81
CA MET A 1 27.93 -31.82 -15.36
C MET A 1 28.10 -30.80 -14.23
N LYS A 2 28.24 -29.51 -14.56
CA LYS A 2 28.43 -28.40 -13.58
C LYS A 2 27.90 -27.09 -14.18
N GLN A 3 26.62 -27.04 -14.57
CA GLN A 3 26.00 -25.81 -15.08
C GLN A 3 24.52 -25.63 -14.70
N ILE A 4 23.99 -26.37 -13.73
CA ILE A 4 22.55 -26.33 -13.41
C ILE A 4 22.23 -25.51 -12.14
N ILE A 5 23.23 -25.19 -11.30
CA ILE A 5 22.98 -24.56 -9.99
C ILE A 5 22.82 -23.02 -10.07
N SER A 6 23.37 -22.36 -11.10
CA SER A 6 23.40 -20.89 -11.13
C SER A 6 22.13 -20.21 -11.68
N VAL A 7 21.22 -20.94 -12.33
CA VAL A 7 20.03 -20.31 -12.95
C VAL A 7 18.87 -20.19 -11.97
N VAL A 8 18.76 -21.09 -10.99
CA VAL A 8 17.66 -21.08 -10.01
C VAL A 8 17.82 -19.97 -8.96
N LEU A 9 19.06 -19.63 -8.60
CA LEU A 9 19.36 -18.56 -7.62
C LEU A 9 19.08 -17.14 -8.15
N LEU A 10 19.07 -16.95 -9.47
CA LEU A 10 18.73 -15.66 -10.11
C LEU A 10 17.22 -15.45 -10.29
N GLY A 11 16.41 -16.52 -10.24
CA GLY A 11 14.94 -16.42 -10.30
C GLY A 11 14.28 -15.98 -8.98
N LEU A 12 14.99 -16.16 -7.85
CA LEU A 12 14.45 -15.91 -6.51
C LEU A 12 14.68 -14.49 -5.97
N SER A 13 15.58 -13.71 -6.57
CA SER A 13 15.80 -12.31 -6.15
C SER A 13 14.85 -11.31 -6.84
N LEU A 14 14.28 -11.66 -8.01
CA LEU A 14 13.39 -10.77 -8.76
C LEU A 14 11.91 -10.89 -8.33
N THR A 15 11.53 -11.98 -7.68
CA THR A 15 10.17 -12.19 -7.18
C THR A 15 9.96 -11.71 -5.75
N GLY A 16 11.03 -11.57 -4.96
CA GLY A 16 10.98 -11.04 -3.59
C GLY A 16 10.56 -9.57 -3.47
N CYS A 17 10.73 -8.77 -4.54
CA CYS A 17 10.31 -7.37 -4.55
C CYS A 17 8.81 -7.15 -4.79
N ARG A 18 8.00 -8.20 -4.99
CA ARG A 18 6.55 -8.07 -5.20
C ARG A 18 5.71 -8.26 -3.94
N LEU A 19 6.28 -8.74 -2.84
CA LEU A 19 5.50 -9.18 -1.65
C LEU A 19 5.39 -8.17 -0.52
N MET A 20 6.12 -7.06 -0.56
CA MET A 20 5.83 -5.88 0.26
C MET A 20 5.61 -4.73 -0.70
N GLY A 21 4.64 -3.84 -0.44
CA GLY A 21 4.18 -2.76 -1.32
C GLY A 21 5.22 -1.67 -1.63
N TRP A 22 6.39 -2.07 -2.11
CA TRP A 22 7.47 -1.25 -2.60
C TRP A 22 7.36 -1.27 -4.11
N TYR A 23 6.88 -0.14 -4.62
CA TYR A 23 6.67 0.10 -6.03
C TYR A 23 7.95 -0.13 -6.88
N GLN A 24 7.74 -0.55 -8.14
CA GLN A 24 8.74 -0.90 -9.15
C GLN A 24 10.09 -0.16 -9.03
N CYS A 25 11.18 -0.93 -8.87
CA CYS A 25 12.54 -0.43 -9.13
C CYS A 25 12.83 -0.61 -10.62
N GLU A 26 12.88 0.49 -11.38
CA GLU A 26 13.14 0.47 -12.83
C GLU A 26 14.63 0.50 -13.22
N SER A 27 15.59 0.40 -12.28
CA SER A 27 17.01 0.42 -12.65
C SER A 27 17.86 -0.68 -12.01
N LEU A 28 18.70 -1.29 -12.85
CA LEU A 28 19.80 -2.20 -12.50
C LEU A 28 20.89 -1.55 -11.61
N SER A 29 20.71 -0.29 -11.18
CA SER A 29 21.67 0.45 -10.37
C SER A 29 21.48 0.30 -8.86
N GLY A 30 20.49 -0.47 -8.39
CA GLY A 30 20.26 -0.72 -6.96
C GLY A 30 19.73 0.49 -6.16
N TRP A 31 19.52 1.63 -6.80
CA TRP A 31 18.91 2.80 -6.19
C TRP A 31 17.39 2.78 -6.41
N CYS A 32 16.66 2.16 -5.49
CA CYS A 32 15.22 2.34 -5.44
C CYS A 32 14.95 3.75 -4.88
N LYS A 33 14.58 4.70 -5.75
CA LYS A 33 13.99 5.96 -5.26
C LYS A 33 12.69 5.60 -4.55
N PRO A 34 12.46 6.00 -3.29
CA PRO A 34 11.17 5.75 -2.65
C PRO A 34 10.09 6.40 -3.52
N LYS A 35 9.22 5.58 -4.12
CA LYS A 35 8.06 6.13 -4.82
C LYS A 35 7.23 6.83 -3.77
N LYS A 36 6.96 8.11 -4.01
CA LYS A 36 6.07 8.88 -3.17
C LYS A 36 4.73 8.13 -3.05
N PRO A 37 4.16 8.02 -1.84
CA PRO A 37 2.85 7.39 -1.62
C PRO A 37 1.77 7.99 -2.52
N ALA A 38 0.74 7.20 -2.81
CA ALA A 38 -0.45 7.74 -3.45
C ALA A 38 -1.26 8.58 -2.44
N ALA A 39 -2.06 9.52 -2.93
CA ALA A 39 -2.89 10.37 -2.06
C ALA A 39 -3.84 9.55 -1.19
N ILE A 40 -4.37 8.47 -1.75
CA ILE A 40 -5.23 7.50 -1.05
C ILE A 40 -4.57 6.91 0.20
N ASP A 41 -3.25 6.83 0.28
CA ASP A 41 -2.52 6.23 1.42
C ASP A 41 -2.52 7.12 2.67
N PHE A 42 -3.06 8.33 2.59
CA PHE A 42 -3.19 9.28 3.71
C PHE A 42 -4.60 9.30 4.31
N TRP A 43 -5.48 8.43 3.83
CA TRP A 43 -6.88 8.40 4.22
C TRP A 43 -7.29 7.01 4.70
N GLU A 44 -8.14 6.96 5.70
CA GLU A 44 -8.78 5.74 6.20
C GLU A 44 -10.29 5.93 6.27
N ILE A 45 -11.03 4.81 6.28
CA ILE A 45 -12.50 4.85 6.34
C ILE A 45 -12.92 4.98 7.80
N LYS A 46 -13.71 6.00 8.11
CA LYS A 46 -14.20 6.25 9.46
C LYS A 46 -15.07 5.08 9.93
N GLY A 47 -14.70 4.46 11.06
CA GLY A 47 -15.42 3.32 11.63
C GLY A 47 -15.09 1.96 11.00
N GLU A 48 -14.23 1.93 9.97
CA GLU A 48 -13.73 0.69 9.36
C GLU A 48 -12.19 0.68 9.45
N PRO A 49 -11.60 -0.03 10.43
CA PRO A 49 -10.14 -0.11 10.51
C PRO A 49 -9.57 -0.83 9.27
N PRO A 50 -8.37 -0.44 8.81
CA PRO A 50 -7.68 -1.21 7.77
C PRO A 50 -7.41 -2.65 8.27
N PRO A 51 -7.49 -3.67 7.40
CA PRO A 51 -7.15 -5.03 7.77
C PRO A 51 -5.73 -5.12 8.31
N SER A 52 -5.56 -5.73 9.49
CA SER A 52 -4.26 -5.95 10.11
C SER A 52 -3.80 -7.38 9.82
N ILE A 53 -2.51 -7.58 9.54
CA ILE A 53 -1.96 -8.92 9.27
C ILE A 53 -2.12 -9.85 10.48
N GLU A 54 -2.18 -9.28 11.68
CA GLU A 54 -2.41 -9.98 12.94
C GLU A 54 -3.77 -10.68 12.99
N ASP A 55 -4.79 -10.11 12.34
CA ASP A 55 -6.14 -10.68 12.27
C ASP A 55 -6.19 -11.99 11.44
N PHE A 56 -5.15 -12.24 10.64
CA PHE A 56 -5.04 -13.40 9.74
C PHE A 56 -3.99 -14.42 10.22
N ARG A 57 -3.56 -14.32 11.49
CA ARG A 57 -2.67 -15.31 12.10
C ARG A 57 -3.38 -16.65 12.26
N GLY A 58 -2.75 -17.70 11.74
CA GLY A 58 -3.22 -19.07 11.82
C GLY A 58 -2.47 -19.87 12.88
N THR A 59 -2.02 -21.06 12.49
CA THR A 59 -1.33 -22.01 13.38
C THR A 59 -0.06 -21.40 13.98
N ARG A 60 0.09 -21.55 15.29
CA ARG A 60 1.34 -21.24 15.99
C ARG A 60 2.34 -22.39 15.81
N PHE A 61 3.56 -22.06 15.43
CA PHE A 61 4.66 -23.00 15.30
C PHE A 61 5.42 -23.19 16.64
N ALA A 62 6.20 -24.26 16.74
CA ALA A 62 6.94 -24.62 17.95
C ALA A 62 8.03 -23.60 18.34
N ASP A 63 8.53 -22.82 17.37
CA ASP A 63 9.47 -21.72 17.58
C ASP A 63 8.80 -20.42 18.07
N GLY A 64 7.48 -20.46 18.26
CA GLY A 64 6.68 -19.32 18.71
C GLY A 64 6.20 -18.39 17.60
N SER A 65 6.59 -18.62 16.34
CA SER A 65 6.07 -17.89 15.17
C SER A 65 4.65 -18.36 14.81
N TYR A 66 3.99 -17.65 13.88
CA TYR A 66 2.64 -17.99 13.41
C TYR A 66 2.63 -18.04 11.88
N SER A 67 1.81 -18.93 11.31
CA SER A 67 1.42 -18.81 9.91
C SER A 67 0.49 -17.61 9.73
N VAL A 68 0.44 -17.07 8.53
CA VAL A 68 -0.52 -16.05 8.12
C VAL A 68 -1.24 -16.56 6.89
N ASP A 69 -2.56 -16.43 6.84
CA ASP A 69 -3.30 -16.60 5.59
C ASP A 69 -3.10 -15.36 4.71
N ASP A 70 -2.00 -15.39 3.93
CA ASP A 70 -1.63 -14.29 3.01
C ASP A 70 -2.75 -14.01 2.00
N ASN A 71 -3.45 -15.05 1.52
CA ASN A 71 -4.49 -14.88 0.52
C ASN A 71 -5.72 -14.18 1.09
N ALA A 72 -6.15 -14.57 2.29
CA ALA A 72 -7.25 -13.91 2.99
C ALA A 72 -6.89 -12.45 3.34
N TYR A 73 -5.69 -12.21 3.88
CA TYR A 73 -5.21 -10.86 4.18
C TYR A 73 -5.19 -9.98 2.93
N ARG A 74 -4.60 -10.46 1.83
CA ARG A 74 -4.52 -9.69 0.57
C ARG A 74 -5.88 -9.40 -0.03
N THR A 75 -6.81 -10.35 0.07
CA THR A 75 -8.20 -10.15 -0.38
C THR A 75 -8.86 -9.03 0.43
N ALA A 76 -8.79 -9.11 1.76
CA ALA A 76 -9.37 -8.09 2.64
C ALA A 76 -8.73 -6.71 2.43
N ALA A 77 -7.39 -6.66 2.29
CA ALA A 77 -6.66 -5.43 2.02
C ALA A 77 -7.05 -4.81 0.68
N ASN A 78 -7.19 -5.62 -0.36
CA ASN A 78 -7.62 -5.17 -1.68
C ASN A 78 -9.08 -4.66 -1.65
N ASP A 79 -9.98 -5.36 -0.98
CA ASP A 79 -11.37 -4.94 -0.85
C ASP A 79 -11.50 -3.60 -0.11
N TYR A 80 -10.74 -3.43 0.97
CA TYR A 80 -10.66 -2.17 1.69
C TYR A 80 -10.13 -1.04 0.81
N PHE A 81 -9.06 -1.31 0.04
CA PHE A 81 -8.49 -0.35 -0.89
C PHE A 81 -9.47 0.06 -1.99
N MET A 82 -10.21 -0.89 -2.56
CA MET A 82 -11.24 -0.62 -3.57
C MET A 82 -12.40 0.21 -3.01
N ARG A 83 -12.79 0.01 -1.74
CA ARG A 83 -13.78 0.88 -1.07
C ARG A 83 -13.27 2.32 -0.94
N LYS A 84 -11.99 2.51 -0.64
CA LYS A 84 -11.38 3.85 -0.62
C LYS A 84 -11.37 4.49 -2.00
N ILE A 85 -11.01 3.75 -3.06
CA ILE A 85 -11.04 4.24 -4.45
C ILE A 85 -12.43 4.78 -4.79
N LYS A 86 -13.49 4.01 -4.51
CA LYS A 86 -14.88 4.42 -4.80
C LYS A 86 -15.25 5.76 -4.14
N LYS A 87 -14.76 6.01 -2.92
CA LYS A 87 -14.99 7.28 -2.20
C LYS A 87 -14.24 8.46 -2.85
N PHE A 88 -13.02 8.23 -3.34
CA PHE A 88 -12.28 9.22 -4.12
C PHE A 88 -12.95 9.53 -5.47
N GLU A 89 -13.38 8.49 -6.18
CA GLU A 89 -14.08 8.61 -7.46
C GLU A 89 -15.42 9.34 -7.31
N ALA A 90 -16.13 9.14 -6.19
CA ALA A 90 -17.35 9.89 -5.87
C ALA A 90 -17.11 11.41 -5.74
N CYS A 91 -15.88 11.82 -5.40
CA CYS A 91 -15.47 13.23 -5.35
C CYS A 91 -14.81 13.71 -6.66
N GLY A 92 -14.70 12.86 -7.68
CA GLY A 92 -13.98 13.17 -8.92
C GLY A 92 -12.48 13.39 -8.71
N LEU A 93 -11.91 12.88 -7.61
CA LEU A 93 -10.52 13.10 -7.24
C LEU A 93 -9.63 11.95 -7.71
N ALA A 94 -8.49 12.29 -8.30
CA ALA A 94 -7.50 11.32 -8.74
C ALA A 94 -6.73 10.74 -7.55
N TRP A 95 -7.17 9.57 -7.06
CA TRP A 95 -6.60 8.88 -5.89
C TRP A 95 -5.12 8.51 -6.04
N HIS A 96 -4.67 8.28 -7.28
CA HIS A 96 -3.29 7.92 -7.62
C HIS A 96 -2.35 9.14 -7.62
N THR A 97 -2.90 10.35 -7.71
CA THR A 97 -2.11 11.55 -7.95
C THR A 97 -1.53 12.07 -6.65
N ARG A 98 -0.21 12.06 -6.56
CA ARG A 98 0.52 13.04 -5.77
C ARG A 98 1.19 13.98 -6.77
N ASP A 99 0.53 15.09 -7.08
CA ASP A 99 1.24 16.22 -7.66
C ASP A 99 2.40 16.56 -6.70
N LYS A 100 3.47 17.21 -7.14
CA LYS A 100 4.59 17.56 -6.26
C LYS A 100 4.18 18.49 -5.09
N ARG A 101 2.93 18.92 -5.08
CA ARG A 101 2.25 19.80 -4.13
C ARG A 101 1.60 19.03 -2.96
N PRO A 102 1.45 19.66 -1.78
CA PRO A 102 0.62 19.17 -0.67
C PRO A 102 -0.76 18.66 -1.10
N LEU A 103 -1.38 17.79 -0.30
CA LEU A 103 -2.72 17.25 -0.63
C LEU A 103 -3.78 18.36 -0.68
N ALA A 104 -3.67 19.33 0.23
CA ALA A 104 -4.56 20.50 0.25
C ALA A 104 -4.42 21.36 -1.00
N GLU A 105 -3.21 21.48 -1.57
CA GLU A 105 -3.00 22.16 -2.85
C GLU A 105 -3.47 21.34 -4.06
N THR A 106 -3.36 20.01 -3.96
CA THR A 106 -3.75 19.09 -5.05
C THR A 106 -5.27 18.98 -5.19
N PHE A 107 -5.99 18.85 -4.07
CA PHE A 107 -7.45 18.63 -4.07
C PHE A 107 -8.27 19.87 -3.72
N LYS A 108 -7.62 20.95 -3.26
CA LYS A 108 -8.27 22.12 -2.64
C LYS A 108 -9.09 21.73 -1.41
N GLN A 109 -9.53 22.73 -0.63
CA GLN A 109 -10.35 22.47 0.56
C GLN A 109 -11.66 21.75 0.20
N GLU A 110 -12.31 22.14 -0.90
CA GLU A 110 -13.54 21.50 -1.38
C GLU A 110 -13.39 19.99 -1.61
N GLY A 111 -12.24 19.56 -2.14
CA GLY A 111 -11.95 18.14 -2.34
C GLY A 111 -11.71 17.40 -1.02
N LEU A 112 -10.99 18.00 -0.07
CA LEU A 112 -10.81 17.42 1.26
C LEU A 112 -12.15 17.27 1.99
N ASP A 113 -12.97 18.32 1.98
CA ASP A 113 -14.31 18.31 2.58
C ASP A 113 -15.21 17.25 1.95
N CYS A 114 -15.09 17.02 0.64
CA CYS A 114 -15.80 15.94 -0.03
C CYS A 114 -15.35 14.57 0.50
N LEU A 115 -14.05 14.31 0.62
CA LEU A 115 -13.53 13.05 1.16
C LEU A 115 -14.00 12.81 2.59
N GLU A 116 -14.01 13.85 3.42
CA GLU A 116 -14.55 13.79 4.78
C GLU A 116 -16.06 13.47 4.80
N LYS A 117 -16.85 14.09 3.91
CA LYS A 117 -18.28 13.76 3.73
C LYS A 117 -18.50 12.34 3.22
N GLN A 118 -17.59 11.80 2.42
CA GLN A 118 -17.59 10.39 1.99
C GLN A 118 -17.18 9.42 3.12
N GLY A 119 -16.90 9.93 4.32
CA GLY A 119 -16.54 9.14 5.49
C GLY A 119 -15.08 8.72 5.51
N LEU A 120 -14.20 9.42 4.80
CA LEU A 120 -12.75 9.26 4.96
C LEU A 120 -12.24 10.22 6.02
N TYR A 121 -11.21 9.82 6.75
CA TYR A 121 -10.47 10.73 7.63
C TYR A 121 -8.99 10.68 7.28
N ARG A 122 -8.33 11.83 7.43
CA ARG A 122 -6.90 11.94 7.19
C ARG A 122 -6.15 11.29 8.34
N THR A 123 -5.24 10.37 8.02
CA THR A 123 -4.38 9.74 9.02
C THR A 123 -3.26 10.70 9.43
N SER A 124 -2.69 10.48 10.62
CA SER A 124 -1.65 11.33 11.21
C SER A 124 -0.30 11.25 10.50
N LEU A 125 -0.21 10.62 9.33
CA LEU A 125 1.02 10.59 8.53
C LEU A 125 1.38 12.03 8.14
N PRO A 126 2.43 12.62 8.71
CA PRO A 126 2.78 13.98 8.37
C PRO A 126 3.27 14.03 6.91
N GLU A 127 2.88 15.06 6.17
CA GLU A 127 3.25 15.24 4.76
C GLU A 127 4.79 15.23 4.54
N SER A 128 5.55 15.46 5.63
CA SER A 128 7.02 15.42 5.70
C SER A 128 7.65 14.05 5.93
N VAL A 129 6.92 12.97 6.24
CA VAL A 129 7.53 11.65 6.55
C VAL A 129 7.61 10.73 5.34
N ARG A 130 7.31 11.22 4.13
CA ARG A 130 7.41 10.44 2.90
C ARG A 130 8.21 11.17 1.81
N TRP A 131 9.45 11.50 2.17
CA TRP A 131 10.55 11.89 1.28
C TRP A 131 11.59 10.77 1.25
#